data_AF-A0A2U0A689-F1
#
_entry.id   AF-A0A2U0A689-F1
#
_cell.length_a   1.000
_cell.length_b   1.000
_cell.length_c   1.000
_cell.angle_alpha   90.00
_cell.angle_beta   90.00
_cell.angle_gamma   90.00
#
_symmetry.space_group_name_H-M   'P 1'
#
loop_
_entity.id
_entity.type
_entity.pdbx_description
1 polymer ?
#
loop_
_entity_poly.entity_id
_entity_poly.type
_entity_poly.pdbx_seq_one_letter_code
_entity_poly.pdbx_strand_id
1 'polypeptide(L)'
;MELLNATPMPAGYTMSMLPDGHELLVIVVKGTFKIPERGGQPDYIEPQKQLVEADVYTGEPGFSAPLYELDYAPFKRHCDVLLAGSAYAPRDKPTSRVEVTLRLGPLFKSFAVCGDRFWESGNIAIRPGYSGIFDRMPISYDRAFGGVDNYHDNENKHSAFMKNPVGKGYHQQLGRSFGNGSPMPNT
;
A
#
# COMPACT_ATOMS: atom_id res chain seq x y z
N MET A 1 35.05 4.85 -1.52
CA MET A 1 34.76 5.19 -0.12
C MET A 1 34.63 3.89 0.67
N GLU A 2 35.06 3.87 1.93
CA GLU A 2 34.85 2.72 2.84
C GLU A 2 33.80 3.12 3.88
N LEU A 3 32.76 2.30 4.07
CA LEU A 3 31.74 2.50 5.09
C LEU A 3 32.03 1.57 6.27
N LEU A 4 32.47 2.15 7.40
CA LEU A 4 32.66 1.41 8.64
C LEU A 4 31.32 1.35 9.40
N ASN A 5 30.68 0.18 9.42
CA ASN A 5 29.42 -0.04 10.13
C ASN A 5 29.68 -0.69 11.49
N ALA A 6 29.45 0.05 12.58
CA ALA A 6 29.58 -0.45 13.95
C ALA A 6 28.27 -1.01 14.54
N THR A 7 27.21 -1.11 13.73
CA THR A 7 25.90 -1.62 14.14
C THR A 7 25.68 -3.06 13.66
N PRO A 8 24.79 -3.85 14.30
CA PRO A 8 24.38 -5.16 13.78
C PRO A 8 23.43 -5.06 12.57
N MET A 9 23.02 -3.85 12.18
CA MET A 9 22.04 -3.61 11.13
C MET A 9 22.73 -3.47 9.76
N PRO A 10 22.15 -3.99 8.66
CA PRO A 10 22.61 -3.70 7.31
C PRO A 10 22.70 -2.19 7.07
N ALA A 11 23.85 -1.77 6.55
CA ALA A 11 24.12 -0.39 6.18
C ALA A 11 24.74 -0.34 4.79
N GLY A 12 24.42 0.70 4.05
CA GLY A 12 24.87 0.90 2.68
C GLY A 12 24.88 2.38 2.33
N TYR A 13 25.47 2.70 1.20
CA TYR A 13 25.49 4.07 0.69
C TYR A 13 25.34 4.09 -0.82
N THR A 14 24.87 5.22 -1.34
CA THR A 14 24.86 5.52 -2.77
C THR A 14 25.16 7.00 -3.00
N MET A 15 25.49 7.34 -4.25
CA MET A 15 25.60 8.72 -4.69
C MET A 15 24.30 9.17 -5.33
N SER A 16 23.89 10.40 -5.02
CA SER A 16 22.77 11.09 -5.63
C SER A 16 23.19 12.52 -6.00
N MET A 17 22.27 13.29 -6.58
CA MET A 17 22.53 14.65 -7.04
C MET A 17 21.31 15.52 -6.72
N LEU A 18 21.58 16.71 -6.18
CA LEU A 18 20.57 17.74 -5.98
C LEU A 18 20.20 18.40 -7.32
N PRO A 19 19.02 19.04 -7.45
CA PRO A 19 18.61 19.69 -8.69
C PRO A 19 19.56 20.79 -9.21
N ASP A 20 20.42 21.34 -8.36
CA ASP A 20 21.44 22.34 -8.69
C ASP A 20 22.79 21.73 -9.09
N GLY A 21 22.89 20.39 -9.15
CA GLY A 21 24.08 19.66 -9.56
C GLY A 21 25.03 19.29 -8.42
N HIS A 22 24.74 19.68 -7.18
CA HIS A 22 25.55 19.26 -6.04
C HIS A 22 25.41 17.75 -5.77
N GLU A 23 26.53 17.07 -5.64
CA GLU A 23 26.55 15.65 -5.27
C GLU A 23 26.11 15.46 -3.81
N LEU A 24 25.38 14.37 -3.57
CA LEU A 24 24.90 13.98 -2.25
C LEU A 24 25.27 12.53 -1.99
N LEU A 25 25.94 12.29 -0.86
CA LEU A 25 26.17 10.94 -0.35
C LEU A 25 24.98 10.53 0.52
N VAL A 26 24.22 9.53 0.09
CA VAL A 26 23.11 8.96 0.87
C VAL A 26 23.64 7.74 1.62
N ILE A 27 23.58 7.77 2.95
CA ILE A 27 23.93 6.63 3.80
C ILE A 27 22.64 6.15 4.47
N VAL A 28 22.37 4.85 4.41
CA VAL A 28 21.18 4.23 5.01
C VAL A 28 21.59 3.09 5.93
N VAL A 29 20.91 3.00 7.07
CA VAL A 29 20.95 1.84 7.99
C VAL A 29 19.54 1.30 8.12
N LYS A 30 19.35 -0.02 7.97
CA LYS A 30 18.05 -0.67 8.08
C LYS A 30 18.00 -1.63 9.27
N GLY A 31 17.11 -1.33 10.20
CA GLY A 31 16.79 -2.23 11.32
C GLY A 31 15.48 -2.97 11.10
N THR A 32 15.48 -4.27 11.41
CA THR A 32 14.30 -5.12 11.48
C THR A 32 14.03 -5.48 12.93
N PHE A 33 12.82 -5.16 13.39
CA PHE A 33 12.42 -5.31 14.78
C PHE A 33 11.15 -6.15 14.89
N LYS A 34 11.02 -6.86 16.01
CA LYS A 34 9.75 -7.47 16.42
C LYS A 34 8.86 -6.40 17.02
N ILE A 35 7.60 -6.35 16.59
CA ILE A 35 6.59 -5.53 17.26
C ILE A 35 6.41 -6.09 18.68
N PRO A 36 6.68 -5.29 19.73
CA PRO A 36 6.62 -5.78 21.09
C PRO A 36 5.18 -6.10 21.50
N GLU A 37 5.05 -6.98 22.49
CA GLU A 37 3.81 -7.08 23.26
C GLU A 37 3.54 -5.76 24.00
N ARG A 38 2.31 -5.56 24.44
CA ARG A 38 1.85 -4.27 24.96
C ARG A 38 2.74 -3.76 26.10
N GLY A 39 3.42 -2.64 25.88
CA GLY A 39 4.30 -2.00 26.86
C GLY A 39 5.75 -2.51 26.88
N GLY A 40 6.08 -3.50 26.03
CA GLY A 40 7.44 -3.98 25.85
C GLY A 40 8.30 -3.06 24.97
N GLN A 41 9.61 -3.30 24.98
CA GLN A 41 10.58 -2.66 24.10
C GLN A 41 10.74 -3.48 22.81
N PRO A 42 10.95 -2.85 21.64
CA PRO A 42 11.22 -3.58 20.41
C PRO A 42 12.59 -4.27 20.48
N ASP A 43 12.61 -5.54 20.06
CA ASP A 43 13.84 -6.34 19.94
C ASP A 43 14.20 -6.56 18.48
N TYR A 44 15.49 -6.67 18.18
CA TYR A 44 15.96 -7.03 16.84
C TYR A 44 15.49 -8.43 16.44
N ILE A 45 15.23 -8.62 15.15
CA ILE A 45 15.00 -9.93 14.55
C ILE A 45 16.24 -10.33 13.76
N GLU A 46 16.77 -11.53 14.01
CA GLU A 46 17.78 -12.14 13.14
C GLU A 46 17.13 -13.21 12.22
N PRO A 47 17.46 -13.22 10.91
CA PRO A 47 18.34 -12.28 10.22
C PRO A 47 17.66 -10.92 9.96
N GLN A 48 18.46 -9.85 10.03
CA GLN A 48 18.03 -8.52 9.59
C GLN A 48 17.67 -8.52 8.08
N LYS A 49 16.63 -7.79 7.69
CA LYS A 49 16.30 -7.58 6.28
C LYS A 49 17.33 -6.68 5.61
N GLN A 50 17.74 -7.06 4.40
CA GLN A 50 18.68 -6.28 3.59
C GLN A 50 18.05 -4.98 3.09
N LEU A 51 18.93 -4.05 2.68
CA LEU A 51 18.52 -2.84 1.98
C LEU A 51 17.85 -3.21 0.65
N VAL A 52 16.81 -2.45 0.30
CA VAL A 52 16.06 -2.56 -0.95
C VAL A 52 16.71 -1.60 -1.94
N GLU A 53 17.35 -2.16 -2.96
CA GLU A 53 18.13 -1.44 -3.97
C GLU A 53 17.32 -1.09 -5.23
N ALA A 54 16.09 -1.59 -5.34
CA ALA A 54 15.14 -1.25 -6.37
C ALA A 54 13.72 -1.50 -5.84
N ASP A 55 12.75 -0.73 -6.34
CA ASP A 55 11.36 -0.90 -5.95
C ASP A 55 10.88 -2.34 -6.20
N VAL A 56 10.20 -2.90 -5.21
CA VAL A 56 9.57 -4.21 -5.25
C VAL A 56 8.08 -4.00 -5.38
N TYR A 57 7.44 -4.72 -6.29
CA TYR A 57 6.03 -4.58 -6.60
C TYR A 57 5.24 -5.82 -6.19
N THR A 58 3.93 -5.68 -5.99
CA THR A 58 3.02 -6.80 -5.71
C THR A 58 2.78 -7.69 -6.94
N GLY A 59 3.09 -7.19 -8.13
CA GLY A 59 3.05 -7.90 -9.40
C GLY A 59 4.00 -7.27 -10.42
N GLU A 60 3.49 -6.99 -11.63
CA GLU A 60 4.27 -6.38 -12.70
C GLU A 60 4.61 -4.90 -12.40
N PRO A 61 5.87 -4.46 -12.52
CA PRO A 61 6.27 -3.07 -12.35
C PRO A 61 5.49 -2.12 -13.28
N GLY A 62 5.00 -1.00 -12.75
CA GLY A 62 4.19 -0.04 -13.49
C GLY A 62 2.71 -0.39 -13.63
N PHE A 63 2.32 -1.65 -13.38
CA PHE A 63 0.93 -2.12 -13.45
C PHE A 63 0.39 -2.66 -12.11
N SER A 64 1.23 -2.65 -11.06
CA SER A 64 0.87 -3.11 -9.72
C SER A 64 1.41 -2.15 -8.66
N ALA A 65 0.92 -2.30 -7.43
CA ALA A 65 1.34 -1.45 -6.33
C ALA A 65 2.80 -1.68 -5.94
N PRO A 66 3.53 -0.60 -5.59
CA PRO A 66 4.81 -0.75 -4.89
C PRO A 66 4.54 -1.39 -3.52
N LEU A 67 5.28 -2.47 -3.23
CA LEU A 67 5.31 -3.15 -1.94
C LEU A 67 6.42 -2.59 -1.05
N TYR A 68 7.62 -2.42 -1.62
CA TYR A 68 8.75 -1.76 -0.98
C TYR A 68 9.38 -0.79 -1.96
N GLU A 69 9.66 0.42 -1.52
CA GLU A 69 10.39 1.41 -2.30
C GLU A 69 11.90 1.28 -2.03
N LEU A 70 12.71 1.78 -2.95
CA LEU A 70 14.14 2.00 -2.79
C LEU A 70 14.45 2.72 -1.47
N ASP A 71 15.35 2.17 -0.66
CA ASP A 71 15.64 2.77 0.66
C ASP A 71 16.42 4.09 0.56
N TYR A 72 17.19 4.26 -0.50
CA TYR A 72 18.12 5.36 -0.74
C TYR A 72 17.45 6.65 -1.22
N ALA A 73 16.37 7.06 -0.55
CA ALA A 73 15.74 8.35 -0.79
C ALA A 73 16.75 9.49 -0.50
N PRO A 74 17.03 10.41 -1.45
CA PRO A 74 18.04 11.44 -1.27
C PRO A 74 17.76 12.37 -0.08
N PHE A 75 16.48 12.59 0.23
CA PHE A 75 16.07 13.45 1.32
C PHE A 75 14.71 13.03 1.90
N LYS A 76 14.65 12.86 3.23
CA LYS A 76 13.41 12.60 3.98
C LYS A 76 13.21 13.70 5.03
N ARG A 77 12.28 14.62 4.78
CA ARG A 77 11.97 15.72 5.73
C ARG A 77 11.28 15.23 7.00
N HIS A 78 10.55 14.13 6.89
CA HIS A 78 9.73 13.57 7.96
C HIS A 78 9.84 12.05 7.95
N CYS A 79 9.38 11.42 9.03
CA CYS A 79 9.25 9.98 9.11
C CYS A 79 7.96 9.52 8.41
N ASP A 80 8.11 8.63 7.43
CA ASP A 80 6.99 7.96 6.79
C ASP A 80 6.68 6.66 7.53
N VAL A 81 5.39 6.36 7.70
CA VAL A 81 4.91 5.11 8.31
C VAL A 81 4.05 4.38 7.30
N LEU A 82 4.56 3.24 6.82
CA LEU A 82 3.89 2.39 5.85
C LEU A 82 3.41 1.11 6.54
N LEU A 83 2.19 0.67 6.19
CA LEU A 83 1.60 -0.57 6.68
C LEU A 83 1.52 -1.58 5.53
N ALA A 84 2.43 -2.55 5.51
CA ALA A 84 2.32 -3.74 4.67
C ALA A 84 1.79 -4.89 5.53
N GLY A 85 0.52 -5.27 5.35
CA GLY A 85 -0.12 -6.21 6.26
C GLY A 85 -1.44 -6.80 5.75
N SER A 86 -2.21 -7.37 6.67
CA SER A 86 -3.53 -7.93 6.39
C SER A 86 -4.46 -7.69 7.58
N ALA A 87 -5.74 -7.45 7.32
CA ALA A 87 -6.77 -7.56 8.33
C ALA A 87 -7.10 -9.03 8.55
N TYR A 88 -7.27 -9.43 9.82
CA TYR A 88 -7.68 -10.77 10.20
C TYR A 88 -9.07 -10.72 10.82
N ALA A 89 -9.89 -11.72 10.49
CA ALA A 89 -11.21 -11.85 11.08
C ALA A 89 -11.10 -12.09 12.59
N PRO A 90 -11.90 -11.40 13.42
CA PRO A 90 -11.79 -11.51 14.86
C PRO A 90 -12.27 -12.90 15.34
N ARG A 91 -11.52 -13.50 16.27
CA ARG A 91 -11.85 -14.78 16.92
C ARG A 91 -12.03 -15.94 15.93
N ASP A 92 -11.27 -15.92 14.83
CA ASP A 92 -11.29 -16.96 13.78
C ASP A 92 -12.68 -17.23 13.21
N LYS A 93 -13.53 -16.19 13.16
CA LYS A 93 -14.86 -16.25 12.57
C LYS A 93 -14.88 -15.41 11.29
N PRO A 94 -14.99 -16.01 10.10
CA PRO A 94 -15.08 -15.27 8.85
C PRO A 94 -16.09 -14.14 8.93
N THR A 95 -15.66 -12.93 8.58
CA THR A 95 -16.51 -11.74 8.61
C THR A 95 -16.39 -10.98 7.30
N SER A 96 -17.40 -10.17 6.99
CA SER A 96 -17.44 -9.37 5.78
C SER A 96 -16.80 -7.99 5.92
N ARG A 97 -16.52 -7.57 7.16
CA ARG A 97 -15.93 -6.29 7.51
C ARG A 97 -15.15 -6.36 8.82
N VAL A 98 -13.95 -5.77 8.82
CA VAL A 98 -13.10 -5.60 10.01
C VAL A 98 -12.66 -4.13 10.07
N GLU A 99 -12.71 -3.51 11.25
CA GLU A 99 -12.03 -2.23 11.47
C GLU A 99 -10.57 -2.48 11.85
N VAL A 100 -9.65 -1.81 11.17
CA VAL A 100 -8.21 -1.87 11.44
C VAL A 100 -7.71 -0.50 11.83
N THR A 101 -6.80 -0.48 12.80
CA THR A 101 -6.21 0.75 13.32
C THR A 101 -4.70 0.60 13.46
N LEU A 102 -3.96 1.60 12.98
CA LEU A 102 -2.54 1.77 13.23
C LEU A 102 -2.33 3.00 14.13
N ARG A 103 -1.51 2.84 15.17
CA ARG A 103 -1.09 3.94 16.03
C ARG A 103 0.42 3.87 16.29
N LEU A 104 1.13 4.96 16.01
CA LEU A 104 2.55 5.13 16.31
C LEU A 104 2.79 6.54 16.85
N GLY A 105 3.05 6.66 18.14
CA GLY A 105 3.14 7.97 18.80
C GLY A 105 1.87 8.81 18.56
N PRO A 106 1.98 10.01 17.96
CA PRO A 106 0.83 10.85 17.61
C PRO A 106 0.11 10.42 16.32
N LEU A 107 0.72 9.55 15.51
CA LEU A 107 0.11 9.07 14.28
C LEU A 107 -1.00 8.07 14.61
N PHE A 108 -2.19 8.31 14.06
CA PHE A 108 -3.37 7.46 14.24
C PHE A 108 -4.14 7.37 12.91
N LYS A 109 -4.40 6.16 12.45
CA LYS A 109 -5.21 5.90 11.25
C LYS A 109 -6.12 4.70 11.51
N SER A 110 -7.43 4.88 11.31
CA SER A 110 -8.43 3.79 11.31
C SER A 110 -9.18 3.76 10.00
N PHE A 111 -9.53 2.56 9.51
CA PHE A 111 -10.37 2.35 8.34
C PHE A 111 -11.02 0.97 8.37
N ALA A 112 -12.07 0.79 7.56
CA ALA A 112 -12.74 -0.49 7.43
C ALA A 112 -12.14 -1.28 6.26
N VAL A 113 -11.79 -2.54 6.53
CA VAL A 113 -11.44 -3.53 5.52
C VAL A 113 -12.66 -4.38 5.25
N CYS A 114 -13.12 -4.40 4.00
CA CYS A 114 -14.25 -5.21 3.54
C CYS A 114 -13.78 -6.43 2.75
N GLY A 115 -14.58 -7.49 2.76
CA GLY A 115 -14.41 -8.61 1.84
C GLY A 115 -14.58 -8.22 0.37
N ASP A 116 -14.26 -9.14 -0.53
CA ASP A 116 -14.42 -8.91 -1.96
C ASP A 116 -15.85 -8.56 -2.32
N ARG A 117 -15.98 -7.54 -3.17
CA ARG A 117 -17.23 -6.96 -3.62
C ARG A 117 -17.13 -6.49 -5.04
N PHE A 118 -18.28 -6.44 -5.68
CA PHE A 118 -18.41 -5.98 -7.05
C PHE A 118 -19.51 -4.92 -7.12
N TRP A 119 -19.35 -3.99 -8.06
CA TRP A 119 -20.39 -3.03 -8.37
C TRP A 119 -21.57 -3.74 -9.02
N GLU A 120 -22.79 -3.49 -8.54
CA GLU A 120 -24.01 -4.04 -9.09
C GLU A 120 -24.81 -2.92 -9.78
N SER A 121 -25.03 -3.08 -11.08
CA SER A 121 -25.89 -2.18 -11.86
C SER A 121 -27.33 -2.67 -11.81
N GLY A 122 -28.18 -1.96 -11.07
CA GLY A 122 -29.63 -2.17 -11.10
C GLY A 122 -30.31 -1.29 -12.14
N ASN A 123 -31.61 -1.56 -12.40
CA ASN A 123 -32.42 -0.78 -13.36
C ASN A 123 -32.50 0.73 -13.02
N ILE A 124 -32.26 1.11 -11.76
CA ILE A 124 -32.43 2.49 -11.25
C ILE A 124 -31.09 3.12 -10.85
N ALA A 125 -30.16 2.36 -10.27
CA ALA A 125 -28.89 2.88 -9.76
C ALA A 125 -27.79 1.81 -9.74
N ILE A 126 -26.54 2.28 -9.79
CA ILE A 126 -25.35 1.48 -9.46
C ILE A 126 -25.20 1.48 -7.94
N ARG A 127 -25.01 0.30 -7.35
CA ARG A 127 -24.85 0.15 -5.89
C ARG A 127 -23.71 -0.80 -5.55
N PRO A 128 -23.15 -0.70 -4.32
CA PRO A 128 -22.27 -1.72 -3.80
C PRO A 128 -22.97 -3.08 -3.72
N GLY A 129 -22.31 -4.13 -4.20
CA GLY A 129 -22.70 -5.51 -3.92
C GLY A 129 -22.40 -5.94 -2.49
N TYR A 130 -22.87 -7.13 -2.12
CA TYR A 130 -22.62 -7.70 -0.79
C TYR A 130 -21.15 -8.06 -0.60
N SER A 131 -20.59 -7.72 0.56
CA SER A 131 -19.24 -8.14 0.97
C SER A 131 -19.17 -9.65 1.17
N GLY A 132 -18.28 -10.31 0.43
CA GLY A 132 -17.83 -11.66 0.78
C GLY A 132 -17.27 -11.72 2.20
N ILE A 133 -17.25 -12.91 2.79
CA ILE A 133 -16.58 -13.15 4.07
C ILE A 133 -15.11 -13.47 3.84
N PHE A 134 -14.24 -13.12 4.78
CA PHE A 134 -12.82 -13.45 4.76
C PHE A 134 -12.31 -13.81 6.15
N ASP A 135 -11.30 -14.67 6.19
CA ASP A 135 -10.47 -14.90 7.39
C ASP A 135 -9.28 -13.94 7.43
N ARG A 136 -8.72 -13.65 6.25
CA ARG A 136 -7.60 -12.73 6.07
C ARG A 136 -7.80 -11.89 4.80
N MET A 137 -7.63 -10.59 4.91
CA MET A 137 -7.73 -9.63 3.79
C MET A 137 -6.46 -8.78 3.70
N PRO A 138 -5.62 -8.94 2.67
CA PRO A 138 -4.44 -8.09 2.47
C PRO A 138 -4.80 -6.61 2.34
N ILE A 139 -3.94 -5.76 2.90
CA ILE A 139 -4.01 -4.31 2.76
C ILE A 139 -2.90 -3.92 1.79
N SER A 140 -3.26 -3.43 0.61
CA SER A 140 -2.34 -2.91 -0.40
C SER A 140 -3.02 -1.88 -1.28
N TYR A 141 -2.25 -1.07 -2.00
CA TYR A 141 -2.80 -0.11 -2.96
C TYR A 141 -3.57 -0.79 -4.10
N ASP A 142 -3.26 -2.04 -4.46
CA ASP A 142 -4.01 -2.85 -5.45
C ASP A 142 -5.46 -3.14 -5.06
N ARG A 143 -5.77 -2.97 -3.77
CA ARG A 143 -7.07 -3.28 -3.17
C ARG A 143 -7.75 -2.03 -2.62
N ALA A 144 -7.04 -0.90 -2.58
CA ALA A 144 -7.58 0.38 -2.16
C ALA A 144 -8.34 1.05 -3.30
N PHE A 145 -9.15 2.05 -2.94
CA PHE A 145 -9.86 2.85 -3.93
C PHE A 145 -8.91 3.50 -4.93
N GLY A 146 -9.26 3.38 -6.21
CA GLY A 146 -8.50 3.93 -7.32
C GLY A 146 -8.73 3.13 -8.60
N GLY A 147 -7.74 3.16 -9.49
CA GLY A 147 -7.79 2.45 -10.76
C GLY A 147 -7.99 3.38 -11.96
N VAL A 148 -8.11 2.74 -13.12
CA VAL A 148 -8.40 3.37 -14.41
C VAL A 148 -9.82 3.01 -14.80
N ASP A 149 -10.60 4.01 -15.20
CA ASP A 149 -11.90 3.85 -15.84
C ASP A 149 -11.72 3.94 -17.35
N ASN A 150 -11.68 2.77 -18.01
CA ASN A 150 -11.52 2.63 -19.46
C ASN A 150 -12.70 1.87 -20.11
N TYR A 151 -13.86 1.83 -19.44
CA TYR A 151 -15.02 1.05 -19.90
C TYR A 151 -15.81 1.72 -21.03
N HIS A 152 -15.60 3.01 -21.28
CA HIS A 152 -16.30 3.75 -22.32
C HIS A 152 -15.63 3.53 -23.68
N ASP A 153 -16.40 3.32 -24.76
CA ASP A 153 -15.85 3.04 -26.11
C ASP A 153 -14.97 4.18 -26.67
N ASN A 154 -15.33 5.43 -26.37
CA ASN A 154 -14.50 6.60 -26.66
C ASN A 154 -13.36 6.75 -25.63
N GLU A 155 -12.13 6.52 -26.06
CA GLU A 155 -10.88 6.66 -25.28
C GLU A 155 -10.68 8.06 -24.66
N ASN A 156 -11.22 9.12 -25.28
CA ASN A 156 -11.12 10.47 -24.72
C ASN A 156 -11.96 10.66 -23.44
N LYS A 157 -12.78 9.66 -23.09
CA LYS A 157 -13.53 9.61 -21.83
C LYS A 157 -12.92 8.64 -20.83
N HIS A 158 -11.78 8.02 -21.15
CA HIS A 158 -11.03 7.24 -20.18
C HIS A 158 -10.40 8.18 -19.16
N SER A 159 -10.30 7.71 -17.93
CA SER A 159 -9.70 8.48 -16.85
C SER A 159 -9.01 7.58 -15.85
N ALA A 160 -8.11 8.15 -15.06
CA ALA A 160 -7.42 7.44 -14.00
C ALA A 160 -7.54 8.22 -12.69
N PHE A 161 -7.71 7.49 -11.59
CA PHE A 161 -7.57 8.08 -10.27
C PHE A 161 -6.09 8.28 -9.96
N MET A 162 -5.53 9.44 -10.32
CA MET A 162 -4.09 9.70 -10.29
C MET A 162 -3.42 9.50 -8.92
N LYS A 163 -4.17 9.54 -7.81
CA LYS A 163 -3.61 9.25 -6.47
C LYS A 163 -3.35 7.77 -6.24
N ASN A 164 -4.04 6.89 -6.97
CA ASN A 164 -3.85 5.44 -6.91
C ASN A 164 -4.31 4.80 -8.24
N PRO A 165 -3.54 4.93 -9.33
CA PRO A 165 -3.95 4.45 -10.66
C PRO A 165 -3.98 2.91 -10.76
N VAL A 166 -3.32 2.20 -9.85
CA VAL A 166 -3.29 0.73 -9.77
C VAL A 166 -4.36 0.15 -8.83
N GLY A 167 -5.17 1.02 -8.21
CA GLY A 167 -6.26 0.62 -7.31
C GLY A 167 -7.48 0.05 -8.02
N LYS A 168 -8.57 -0.10 -7.28
CA LYS A 168 -9.83 -0.67 -7.80
C LYS A 168 -11.05 0.15 -7.43
N GLY A 169 -12.06 0.08 -8.30
CA GLY A 169 -13.40 0.60 -8.10
C GLY A 169 -13.62 2.09 -8.39
N TYR A 170 -12.65 2.78 -9.00
CA TYR A 170 -12.85 4.10 -9.57
C TYR A 170 -13.64 4.02 -10.88
N HIS A 171 -14.70 4.83 -10.99
CA HIS A 171 -15.48 5.07 -12.19
C HIS A 171 -15.82 6.55 -12.25
N GLN A 172 -15.40 7.25 -13.31
CA GLN A 172 -15.70 8.67 -13.49
C GLN A 172 -17.12 8.87 -14.02
N GLN A 173 -17.59 7.97 -14.89
CA GLN A 173 -18.93 8.02 -15.46
C GLN A 173 -19.74 6.78 -15.07
N LEU A 174 -20.63 6.96 -14.10
CA LEU A 174 -21.58 5.94 -13.66
C LEU A 174 -22.76 5.85 -14.64
N GLY A 175 -22.55 5.24 -15.82
CA GLY A 175 -23.64 4.90 -16.74
C GLY A 175 -24.13 3.46 -16.54
N ARG A 176 -25.39 3.18 -16.88
CA ARG A 176 -26.12 1.93 -16.54
C ARG A 176 -25.43 0.62 -16.95
N SER A 177 -24.55 0.64 -17.95
CA SER A 177 -23.80 -0.52 -18.45
C SER A 177 -22.32 -0.52 -18.03
N PHE A 178 -21.83 0.55 -17.42
CA PHE A 178 -20.41 0.72 -17.12
C PHE A 178 -20.14 0.26 -15.69
N GLY A 179 -19.16 -0.63 -15.54
CA GLY A 179 -18.68 -1.10 -14.24
C GLY A 179 -19.52 -2.19 -13.56
N ASN A 180 -20.61 -2.72 -14.13
CA ASN A 180 -21.28 -3.88 -13.55
C ASN A 180 -20.35 -5.08 -13.45
N GLY A 181 -20.26 -5.69 -12.27
CA GLY A 181 -19.33 -6.79 -12.01
C GLY A 181 -17.86 -6.36 -11.90
N SER A 182 -17.54 -5.06 -12.01
CA SER A 182 -16.19 -4.57 -11.75
C SER A 182 -15.89 -4.59 -10.24
N PRO A 183 -14.64 -4.87 -9.84
CA PRO A 183 -14.28 -5.00 -8.44
C PRO A 183 -14.38 -3.67 -7.70
N MET A 184 -14.86 -3.72 -6.47
CA MET A 184 -14.83 -2.61 -5.52
C MET A 184 -13.55 -2.66 -4.66
N PRO A 185 -13.13 -1.52 -4.08
CA PRO A 185 -12.03 -1.54 -3.13
C PRO A 185 -12.41 -2.25 -1.82
N ASN A 186 -11.38 -2.80 -1.18
CA ASN A 186 -11.46 -3.38 0.15
C ASN A 186 -11.15 -2.36 1.26
N THR A 187 -10.51 -1.22 0.95
CA THR A 187 -10.07 -0.19 1.92
C THR A 187 -10.29 1.23 1.45
#